data_AF-A0A1D1Z0Q4-F1
#
_entry.id   AF-A0A1D1Z0Q4-F1
#
_cell.length_a   1.000
_cell.length_b   1.000
_cell.length_c   1.000
_cell.angle_alpha   90.00
_cell.angle_beta   90.00
_cell.angle_gamma   90.00
#
_symmetry.space_group_name_H-M   'P 1'
#
loop_
_entity.id
_entity.type
_entity.pdbx_description
1 polymer ?
#
loop_
_entity_poly.entity_id
_entity_poly.type
_entity_poly.pdbx_seq_one_letter_code
_entity_poly.pdbx_strand_id
1 'polypeptide(L)'
;LGAFSYPATPRVLPSSGSASPADLCPPSHSCLCPMAAPRKPRVTRNPELVRGIGKVSRSKMYHKRGIWAIKAKNGGAFPRHEKKPAEPAPAEKPPKFYPADDVKKPLPNSRKHKPTKLKANITPGTVLILLAGRFMGKRVVFLKQLPSGLLLVTGPFKINGVPLRRVNQAYVIGTSTKVDISGVNAEKFDDKYFAKEVQKKKKKGEGEFFETEKQEAKTLPQEKKDDQKSVDAPLIKAIEGVPDLRAYLAARFSLRAGMKPHELVF
;
A
#
# COMPACT_ATOMS: atom_id res chain seq x y z
N LEU A 1 -69.86 45.77 5.18
CA LEU A 1 -70.48 45.75 6.52
C LEU A 1 -69.39 45.47 7.54
N GLY A 2 -69.02 46.48 8.35
CA GLY A 2 -68.19 46.47 9.59
C GLY A 2 -66.78 45.87 9.50
N ALA A 3 -65.64 46.58 9.48
CA ALA A 3 -65.11 47.64 10.37
C ALA A 3 -64.84 47.21 11.82
N PHE A 4 -63.56 47.04 12.18
CA PHE A 4 -62.92 47.26 13.49
C PHE A 4 -61.39 47.26 13.24
N SER A 5 -60.60 48.34 13.23
CA SER A 5 -60.38 49.50 14.11
C SER A 5 -59.31 49.29 15.21
N TYR A 6 -58.04 49.61 14.85
CA TYR A 6 -56.97 50.33 15.60
C TYR A 6 -56.30 49.71 16.88
N PRO A 7 -55.11 50.18 17.36
CA PRO A 7 -54.36 51.40 16.98
C PRO A 7 -52.83 51.28 16.70
N ALA A 8 -52.29 52.40 16.20
CA ALA A 8 -50.89 52.70 15.84
C ALA A 8 -50.10 53.37 16.99
N THR A 9 -48.75 53.28 17.05
CA THR A 9 -47.71 54.32 16.74
C THR A 9 -46.47 54.09 17.66
N PRO A 10 -45.29 54.77 17.55
CA PRO A 10 -44.54 55.36 16.40
C PRO A 10 -42.98 55.13 16.41
N ARG A 11 -42.31 55.58 15.33
CA ARG A 11 -40.93 56.15 15.11
C ARG A 11 -39.73 55.73 16.01
N VAL A 12 -38.50 55.59 15.50
CA VAL A 12 -37.51 56.70 15.26
C VAL A 12 -36.30 56.20 14.42
N LEU A 13 -35.89 57.00 13.43
CA LEU A 13 -34.52 57.14 12.85
C LEU A 13 -33.90 58.41 13.46
N PRO A 14 -32.58 58.54 13.74
CA PRO A 14 -31.56 58.92 12.73
C PRO A 14 -30.15 58.30 13.08
N SER A 15 -29.00 58.50 12.43
CA SER A 15 -28.34 59.72 11.91
C SER A 15 -27.10 59.40 11.04
N SER A 16 -26.74 60.37 10.20
CA SER A 16 -25.55 60.46 9.35
C SER A 16 -24.47 61.34 9.99
N GLY A 17 -23.17 61.05 9.79
CA GLY A 17 -22.06 61.95 10.14
C GLY A 17 -20.66 61.53 9.62
N SER A 18 -20.18 62.27 8.60
CA SER A 18 -18.80 62.76 8.27
C SER A 18 -17.52 61.87 8.18
N ALA A 19 -16.96 61.82 6.94
CA ALA A 19 -15.56 61.96 6.41
C ALA A 19 -14.30 61.89 7.33
N SER A 20 -13.05 61.52 6.99
CA SER A 20 -12.21 60.99 5.86
C SER A 20 -10.73 60.91 6.42
N PRO A 21 -9.60 60.60 5.72
CA PRO A 21 -9.21 59.65 4.65
C PRO A 21 -7.94 58.79 5.02
N ALA A 22 -7.42 58.00 4.07
CA ALA A 22 -6.13 57.26 4.06
C ALA A 22 -6.13 55.84 4.66
N ASP A 23 -6.29 54.83 3.81
CA ASP A 23 -5.15 53.96 3.46
C ASP A 23 -5.51 53.08 2.24
N LEU A 24 -4.72 53.28 1.19
CA LEU A 24 -4.74 52.59 -0.09
C LEU A 24 -4.04 51.23 0.04
N CYS A 25 -4.75 50.12 -0.19
CA CYS A 25 -4.23 48.96 -0.97
C CYS A 25 -5.29 47.85 -1.13
N PRO A 26 -5.71 47.47 -2.35
CA PRO A 26 -6.52 46.26 -2.55
C PRO A 26 -5.62 45.00 -2.64
N PRO A 27 -5.82 43.95 -1.83
CA PRO A 27 -5.19 42.66 -2.09
C PRO A 27 -5.91 41.96 -3.25
N SER A 28 -5.20 41.87 -4.37
CA SER A 28 -5.33 40.89 -5.46
C SER A 28 -6.48 39.88 -5.31
N HIS A 29 -7.52 40.02 -6.13
CA HIS A 29 -8.44 38.94 -6.45
C HIS A 29 -7.63 37.75 -6.99
N SER A 30 -7.34 36.80 -6.11
CA SER A 30 -6.90 35.47 -6.49
C SER A 30 -8.06 34.81 -7.24
N CYS A 31 -7.95 34.80 -8.57
CA CYS A 31 -8.80 33.99 -9.41
C CYS A 31 -8.57 32.52 -9.02
N LEU A 32 -9.45 31.97 -8.19
CA LEU A 32 -9.56 30.53 -8.01
C LEU A 32 -9.93 29.93 -9.38
N CYS A 33 -8.94 29.40 -10.09
CA CYS A 33 -9.20 28.43 -11.14
C CYS A 33 -10.03 27.28 -10.54
N PRO A 34 -11.20 26.94 -11.08
CA PRO A 34 -11.96 25.80 -10.59
C PRO A 34 -11.11 24.55 -10.81
N MET A 35 -10.66 23.95 -9.71
CA MET A 35 -9.95 22.68 -9.74
C MET A 35 -10.84 21.66 -10.46
N ALA A 36 -10.37 21.17 -11.61
CA ALA A 36 -11.10 20.20 -12.40
C ALA A 36 -11.53 19.02 -11.51
N ALA A 37 -12.83 18.74 -11.49
CA ALA A 37 -13.40 17.64 -10.73
C ALA A 37 -12.61 16.34 -10.96
N PRO A 38 -12.39 15.50 -9.93
CA PRO A 38 -11.61 14.28 -10.05
C PRO A 38 -12.20 13.42 -11.18
N ARG A 39 -11.42 13.22 -12.24
CA ARG A 39 -11.84 12.42 -13.40
C ARG A 39 -12.10 11.00 -12.91
N LYS A 40 -13.37 10.56 -12.99
CA LYS A 40 -13.74 9.17 -12.70
C LYS A 40 -12.80 8.23 -13.49
N PRO A 41 -12.22 7.19 -12.86
CA PRO A 41 -11.31 6.28 -13.54
C PRO A 41 -12.02 5.67 -14.76
N ARG A 42 -11.42 5.82 -15.94
CA ARG A 42 -12.01 5.41 -17.20
C ARG A 42 -11.97 3.89 -17.30
N VAL A 43 -13.06 3.22 -16.94
CA VAL A 43 -13.22 1.77 -17.14
C VAL A 43 -13.20 1.46 -18.64
N THR A 44 -12.54 0.37 -19.03
CA THR A 44 -12.46 -0.05 -20.43
C THR A 44 -13.85 -0.45 -20.93
N ARG A 45 -14.27 0.11 -22.08
CA ARG A 45 -15.57 -0.24 -22.71
C ARG A 45 -15.58 -1.63 -23.37
N ASN A 46 -14.46 -2.36 -23.31
CA ASN A 46 -14.30 -3.74 -23.79
C ASN A 46 -13.79 -4.60 -22.62
N PRO A 47 -14.63 -5.49 -22.04
CA PRO A 47 -14.16 -6.42 -21.03
C PRO A 47 -13.20 -7.45 -21.65
N GLU A 48 -12.26 -7.96 -20.86
CA GLU A 48 -11.35 -9.02 -21.29
C GLU A 48 -12.10 -10.37 -21.34
N LEU A 49 -11.90 -11.15 -22.41
CA LEU A 49 -12.36 -12.53 -22.50
C LEU A 49 -11.32 -13.46 -21.86
N VAL A 50 -10.06 -13.26 -22.25
CA VAL A 50 -8.85 -13.85 -21.67
C VAL A 50 -7.84 -12.72 -21.56
N ARG A 51 -6.87 -12.82 -20.65
CA ARG A 51 -5.84 -11.79 -20.45
C ARG A 51 -5.17 -11.41 -21.78
N GLY A 52 -5.33 -10.16 -22.19
CA GLY A 52 -4.79 -9.63 -23.46
C GLY A 52 -5.72 -9.73 -24.68
N ILE A 53 -6.86 -10.41 -24.56
CA ILE A 53 -7.86 -10.55 -25.63
C ILE A 53 -9.18 -9.94 -25.16
N GLY A 54 -9.62 -8.88 -25.83
CA GLY A 54 -10.91 -8.25 -25.56
C GLY A 54 -12.09 -9.10 -26.08
N LYS A 55 -13.21 -9.08 -25.37
CA LYS A 55 -14.44 -9.82 -25.75
C LYS A 55 -15.06 -9.31 -27.06
N VAL A 56 -14.88 -8.03 -27.36
CA VAL A 56 -15.48 -7.34 -28.51
C VAL A 56 -14.43 -7.05 -29.59
N SER A 57 -14.79 -7.28 -30.85
CA SER A 57 -13.97 -6.99 -32.03
C SER A 57 -13.75 -5.48 -32.27
N ARG A 58 -12.78 -5.13 -33.11
CA ARG A 58 -12.42 -3.72 -33.42
C ARG A 58 -13.57 -2.92 -34.04
N SER A 59 -14.35 -3.52 -34.94
CA SER A 59 -15.49 -2.87 -35.61
C SER A 59 -16.60 -2.52 -34.62
N LYS A 60 -17.02 -3.47 -33.78
CA LYS A 60 -18.03 -3.22 -32.76
C LYS A 60 -17.55 -2.21 -31.70
N MET A 61 -16.25 -2.20 -31.38
CA MET A 61 -15.65 -1.19 -30.52
C MET A 61 -15.58 0.21 -31.14
N TYR A 62 -15.41 0.31 -32.46
CA TYR A 62 -15.44 1.58 -33.20
C TYR A 62 -16.80 2.28 -33.05
N HIS A 63 -17.89 1.51 -33.18
CA HIS A 63 -19.25 2.02 -32.94
C HIS A 63 -19.51 2.33 -31.47
N LYS A 64 -19.21 1.41 -30.55
CA LYS A 64 -19.41 1.61 -29.09
C LYS A 64 -18.62 2.78 -28.51
N ARG A 65 -17.45 3.11 -29.08
CA ARG A 65 -16.66 4.27 -28.63
C ARG A 65 -17.18 5.61 -29.16
N GLY A 66 -18.11 5.59 -30.13
CA GLY A 66 -18.57 6.80 -30.81
C GLY A 66 -17.51 7.43 -31.71
N ILE A 67 -16.44 6.69 -32.02
CA ILE A 67 -15.31 7.19 -32.81
C ILE A 67 -15.77 7.50 -34.24
N TRP A 68 -16.75 6.75 -34.75
CA TRP A 68 -17.40 7.02 -36.03
C TRP A 68 -18.06 8.40 -36.10
N ALA A 69 -18.75 8.82 -35.04
CA ALA A 69 -19.41 10.12 -34.98
C ALA A 69 -18.40 11.26 -34.88
N ILE A 70 -17.30 11.06 -34.13
CA ILE A 70 -16.19 12.03 -34.06
C ILE A 70 -15.49 12.17 -35.42
N LYS A 71 -15.26 11.05 -36.11
CA LYS A 71 -14.68 11.05 -37.46
C LYS A 71 -15.59 11.77 -38.46
N ALA A 72 -16.90 11.56 -38.39
CA ALA A 72 -17.87 12.25 -39.23
C ALA A 72 -17.89 13.77 -38.97
N LYS A 73 -17.83 14.19 -37.70
CA LYS A 73 -17.76 15.61 -37.32
C LYS A 73 -16.47 16.31 -37.77
N ASN A 74 -15.37 15.57 -37.88
CA ASN A 74 -14.06 16.11 -38.27
C ASN A 74 -13.74 15.85 -39.75
N GLY A 75 -14.76 15.86 -40.63
CA GLY A 75 -14.57 15.77 -42.08
C GLY A 75 -13.93 14.46 -42.55
N GLY A 76 -14.13 13.36 -41.83
CA GLY A 76 -13.54 12.06 -42.16
C GLY A 76 -12.14 11.82 -41.58
N ALA A 77 -11.52 12.81 -40.92
CA ALA A 77 -10.20 12.68 -40.29
C ALA A 77 -10.29 12.57 -38.76
N PHE A 78 -9.31 11.92 -38.13
CA PHE A 78 -9.19 11.95 -36.67
C PHE A 78 -8.44 13.20 -36.22
N PRO A 79 -8.87 13.86 -35.13
CA PRO A 79 -8.15 15.01 -34.59
C PRO A 79 -6.71 14.61 -34.21
N ARG A 80 -5.74 15.34 -34.75
CA ARG A 80 -4.32 15.23 -34.40
C ARG A 80 -3.93 16.42 -33.52
N HIS A 81 -3.16 16.16 -32.47
CA HIS A 81 -2.46 17.22 -31.75
C HIS A 81 -1.05 17.33 -32.33
N GLU A 82 -0.73 18.49 -32.88
CA GLU A 82 0.64 18.80 -33.29
C GLU A 82 1.53 18.91 -32.05
N LYS A 83 2.71 18.29 -32.13
CA LYS A 83 3.66 18.29 -31.02
C LYS A 83 4.17 19.72 -30.86
N LYS A 84 3.89 20.34 -29.70
CA LYS A 84 4.38 21.68 -29.37
C LYS A 84 5.92 21.70 -29.50
N PRO A 85 6.54 22.63 -30.23
CA PRO A 85 7.98 22.70 -30.39
C PRO A 85 8.64 22.87 -29.02
N ALA A 86 9.62 22.01 -28.72
CA ALA A 86 10.34 22.04 -27.46
C ALA A 86 11.26 23.27 -27.40
N GLU A 87 11.15 24.06 -26.34
CA GLU A 87 12.06 25.17 -26.04
C GLU A 87 13.50 24.65 -25.86
N PRO A 88 14.52 25.42 -26.29
CA PRO A 88 15.91 24.97 -26.25
C PRO A 88 16.39 24.78 -24.80
N ALA A 89 16.81 23.56 -24.48
CA ALA A 89 17.36 23.23 -23.16
C ALA A 89 18.68 24.01 -22.90
N PRO A 90 18.94 24.43 -21.65
CA PRO A 90 20.16 25.16 -21.29
C PRO A 90 21.43 24.31 -21.54
N ALA A 91 22.51 24.96 -21.97
CA ALA A 91 23.76 24.30 -22.33
C ALA A 91 24.44 23.62 -21.12
N GLU A 92 24.48 22.29 -21.12
CA GLU A 92 25.17 21.49 -20.10
C GLU A 92 26.70 21.54 -20.34
N LYS A 93 27.48 21.91 -19.30
CA LYS A 93 28.96 21.91 -19.38
C LYS A 93 29.47 20.46 -19.45
N PRO A 94 30.43 20.13 -20.34
CA PRO A 94 30.95 18.78 -20.45
C PRO A 94 31.72 18.37 -19.18
N PRO A 95 31.69 17.07 -18.80
CA PRO A 95 32.49 16.56 -17.69
C PRO A 95 33.98 16.69 -18.01
N LYS A 96 34.79 16.97 -16.97
CA LYS A 96 36.26 17.10 -17.10
C LYS A 96 36.97 15.76 -17.36
N PHE A 97 36.33 14.64 -17.00
CA PHE A 97 36.90 13.30 -17.10
C PHE A 97 36.13 12.46 -18.12
N TYR A 98 36.87 11.83 -19.04
CA TYR A 98 36.36 10.88 -20.02
C TYR A 98 37.01 9.51 -19.75
N PRO A 99 36.23 8.42 -19.62
CA PRO A 99 36.80 7.07 -19.56
C PRO A 99 37.49 6.73 -20.89
N ALA A 100 38.53 5.88 -20.84
CA ALA A 100 39.28 5.46 -22.03
C ALA A 100 38.46 4.55 -22.97
N ASP A 101 37.51 3.79 -22.41
CA ASP A 101 36.63 2.89 -23.15
C ASP A 101 35.16 3.27 -22.98
N ASP A 102 34.40 3.23 -24.08
CA ASP A 102 32.95 3.42 -24.06
C ASP A 102 32.23 2.16 -23.55
N VAL A 103 31.69 2.24 -22.34
CA VAL A 103 30.85 1.18 -21.78
C VAL A 103 29.46 1.23 -22.42
N LYS A 104 29.11 0.21 -23.19
CA LYS A 104 27.77 0.07 -23.80
C LYS A 104 26.68 0.12 -22.73
N LYS A 105 25.71 1.03 -22.91
CA LYS A 105 24.54 1.11 -22.02
C LYS A 105 23.68 -0.16 -22.15
N PRO A 106 23.31 -0.80 -21.03
CA PRO A 106 22.38 -1.94 -21.07
C PRO A 106 21.03 -1.55 -21.70
N LEU A 107 20.43 -2.48 -22.44
CA LEU A 107 19.11 -2.28 -23.02
C LEU A 107 18.06 -2.05 -21.92
N PRO A 108 17.11 -1.11 -22.10
CA PRO A 108 16.11 -0.81 -21.10
C PRO A 108 15.14 -1.99 -20.93
N ASN A 109 15.12 -2.59 -19.73
CA ASN A 109 14.18 -3.64 -19.38
C ASN A 109 12.87 -3.05 -18.84
N SER A 110 11.74 -3.31 -19.52
CA SER A 110 10.41 -2.85 -19.09
C SER A 110 9.73 -3.77 -18.06
N ARG A 111 10.40 -4.83 -17.60
CA ARG A 111 9.82 -5.80 -16.66
C ARG A 111 9.59 -5.18 -15.28
N LYS A 112 8.32 -4.96 -14.94
CA LYS A 112 7.89 -4.53 -13.61
C LYS A 112 7.75 -5.74 -12.69
N HIS A 113 8.30 -5.64 -11.47
CA HIS A 113 8.06 -6.63 -10.43
C HIS A 113 6.58 -6.62 -10.04
N LYS A 114 5.96 -7.80 -10.04
CA LYS A 114 4.57 -7.98 -9.62
C LYS A 114 4.56 -8.63 -8.23
N PRO A 115 3.57 -8.30 -7.39
CA PRO A 115 3.40 -9.02 -6.13
C PRO A 115 3.19 -10.51 -6.41
N THR A 116 3.66 -11.33 -5.50
CA THR A 116 3.48 -12.79 -5.56
C THR A 116 1.99 -13.13 -5.46
N LYS A 117 1.56 -14.16 -6.18
CA LYS A 117 0.18 -14.66 -6.06
C LYS A 117 0.08 -15.59 -4.86
N LEU A 118 -0.92 -15.38 -4.02
CA LEU A 118 -1.21 -16.30 -2.92
C LEU A 118 -1.64 -17.67 -3.46
N LYS A 119 -1.21 -18.72 -2.76
CA LYS A 119 -1.70 -20.09 -2.95
C LYS A 119 -3.13 -20.16 -2.41
N ALA A 120 -3.97 -21.00 -2.99
CA ALA A 120 -5.37 -21.15 -2.59
C ALA A 120 -5.52 -21.50 -1.09
N ASN A 121 -4.60 -22.31 -0.55
CA ASN A 121 -4.63 -22.75 0.85
C ASN A 121 -4.23 -21.64 1.84
N ILE A 122 -3.72 -20.49 1.39
CA ILE A 122 -3.27 -19.41 2.27
C ILE A 122 -4.34 -18.33 2.29
N THR A 123 -5.34 -18.53 3.13
CA THR A 123 -6.41 -17.55 3.42
C THR A 123 -6.12 -16.85 4.74
N PRO A 124 -6.51 -15.57 4.93
CA PRO A 124 -6.40 -14.91 6.24
C PRO A 124 -7.02 -15.80 7.32
N GLY A 125 -6.33 -16.02 8.44
CA GLY A 125 -6.76 -16.99 9.45
C GLY A 125 -6.03 -18.32 9.42
N THR A 126 -5.43 -18.69 8.30
CA THR A 126 -4.82 -20.02 8.16
C THR A 126 -3.60 -20.16 9.05
N VAL A 127 -3.47 -21.30 9.72
CA VAL A 127 -2.25 -21.67 10.45
C VAL A 127 -1.20 -22.15 9.46
N LEU A 128 -0.02 -21.58 9.59
CA LEU A 128 1.14 -21.74 8.74
C LEU A 128 2.27 -22.42 9.53
N ILE A 129 2.96 -23.37 8.91
CA ILE A 129 4.18 -23.96 9.48
C ILE A 129 5.37 -23.28 8.81
N LEU A 130 6.24 -22.65 9.61
CA LEU A 130 7.48 -22.05 9.12
C LEU A 130 8.53 -23.13 8.89
N LEU A 131 9.16 -23.16 7.71
CA LEU A 131 10.19 -24.16 7.39
C LEU A 131 11.61 -23.66 7.64
N ALA A 132 11.85 -22.35 7.48
CA ALA A 132 13.19 -21.79 7.49
C ALA A 132 13.37 -20.64 8.51
N GLY A 133 14.62 -20.42 8.90
CA GLY A 133 15.04 -19.36 9.81
C GLY A 133 14.89 -19.71 11.29
N ARG A 134 15.02 -18.69 12.16
CA ARG A 134 15.06 -18.88 13.62
C ARG A 134 13.80 -19.56 14.20
N PHE A 135 12.66 -19.38 13.55
CA PHE A 135 11.35 -19.89 13.96
C PHE A 135 10.90 -21.11 13.14
N MET A 136 11.82 -21.85 12.54
CA MET A 136 11.53 -23.11 11.83
C MET A 136 10.70 -24.08 12.71
N GLY A 137 9.81 -24.86 12.12
CA GLY A 137 8.88 -25.77 12.78
C GLY A 137 7.80 -25.11 13.63
N LYS A 138 7.81 -23.79 13.85
CA LYS A 138 6.75 -23.12 14.62
C LYS A 138 5.49 -22.98 13.76
N ARG A 139 4.34 -23.14 14.42
CA ARG A 139 3.01 -22.93 13.84
C ARG A 139 2.58 -21.49 14.12
N VAL A 140 2.06 -20.81 13.11
CA VAL A 140 1.93 -19.36 13.13
C VAL A 140 0.70 -18.93 12.34
N VAL A 141 0.00 -17.88 12.74
CA VAL A 141 -1.25 -17.46 12.10
C VAL A 141 -0.96 -16.45 10.98
N PHE A 142 -1.57 -16.65 9.82
CA PHE A 142 -1.50 -15.72 8.69
C PHE A 142 -2.51 -14.57 8.85
N LEU A 143 -2.02 -13.32 8.77
CA LEU A 143 -2.87 -12.13 8.87
C LEU A 143 -3.24 -11.58 7.49
N LYS A 144 -2.25 -11.05 6.76
CA LYS A 144 -2.44 -10.40 5.46
C LYS A 144 -1.22 -10.55 4.55
N GLN A 145 -1.43 -10.35 3.26
CA GLN A 145 -0.33 -10.17 2.31
C GLN A 145 0.09 -8.70 2.28
N LEU A 146 1.39 -8.44 2.35
CA LEU A 146 1.99 -7.12 2.21
C LEU A 146 2.10 -6.69 0.75
N PRO A 147 2.25 -5.40 0.43
CA PRO A 147 2.37 -4.93 -0.95
C PRO A 147 3.62 -5.47 -1.66
N SER A 148 4.67 -5.84 -0.92
CA SER A 148 5.84 -6.57 -1.45
C SER A 148 5.53 -8.00 -1.93
N GLY A 149 4.38 -8.57 -1.53
CA GLY A 149 4.02 -9.97 -1.75
C GLY A 149 4.41 -10.90 -0.60
N LEU A 150 5.12 -10.41 0.42
CA LEU A 150 5.44 -11.20 1.61
C LEU A 150 4.21 -11.39 2.51
N LEU A 151 4.20 -12.47 3.27
CA LEU A 151 3.14 -12.77 4.24
C LEU A 151 3.44 -12.05 5.56
N LEU A 152 2.47 -11.34 6.10
CA LEU A 152 2.48 -10.89 7.49
C LEU A 152 1.91 -12.00 8.37
N VAL A 153 2.71 -12.42 9.33
CA VAL A 153 2.47 -13.61 10.13
C VAL A 153 2.70 -13.26 11.60
N THR A 154 1.86 -13.78 12.50
CA THR A 154 2.00 -13.64 13.96
C THR A 154 1.76 -14.98 14.64
N GLY A 155 2.65 -15.36 15.56
CA GLY A 155 2.45 -16.55 16.39
C GLY A 155 2.31 -16.06 17.80
N PRO A 156 1.06 -15.89 18.30
CA PRO A 156 0.76 -15.07 19.47
C PRO A 156 1.88 -15.15 20.49
N PHE A 157 2.55 -14.03 20.74
CA PHE A 157 3.92 -14.02 21.24
C PHE A 157 4.06 -14.76 22.58
N LYS A 158 2.98 -14.74 23.38
CA LYS A 158 2.86 -15.47 24.65
C LYS A 158 2.88 -16.99 24.52
N ILE A 159 2.43 -17.54 23.40
CA ILE A 159 2.34 -19.00 23.16
C ILE A 159 3.63 -19.49 22.49
N ASN A 160 4.04 -18.84 21.40
CA ASN A 160 5.05 -19.40 20.50
C ASN A 160 6.38 -18.64 20.49
N GLY A 161 6.39 -17.41 21.03
CA GLY A 161 7.53 -16.50 20.97
C GLY A 161 7.83 -15.96 19.56
N VAL A 162 6.87 -16.06 18.62
CA VAL A 162 7.03 -15.57 17.24
C VAL A 162 6.37 -14.20 17.12
N PRO A 163 7.13 -13.09 17.03
CA PRO A 163 6.55 -11.77 16.88
C PRO A 163 5.95 -11.60 15.47
N LEU A 164 5.27 -10.47 15.26
CA LEU A 164 4.88 -9.98 13.94
C LEU A 164 6.08 -9.99 13.01
N ARG A 165 6.00 -10.82 11.97
CA ARG A 165 7.13 -11.07 11.09
C ARG A 165 6.69 -11.23 9.64
N ARG A 166 7.54 -10.74 8.75
CA ARG A 166 7.42 -10.95 7.30
C ARG A 166 8.03 -12.29 6.92
N VAL A 167 7.29 -13.08 6.16
CA VAL A 167 7.72 -14.41 5.73
C VAL A 167 7.44 -14.58 4.23
N ASN A 168 8.36 -15.19 3.51
CA ASN A 168 8.13 -15.56 2.12
C ASN A 168 7.29 -16.86 2.07
N GLN A 169 6.23 -16.82 1.27
CA GLN A 169 5.29 -17.90 1.02
C GLN A 169 5.94 -19.23 0.60
N ALA A 170 7.13 -19.21 -0.02
CA ALA A 170 7.84 -20.43 -0.40
C ALA A 170 8.31 -21.26 0.80
N TYR A 171 8.60 -20.62 1.95
CA TYR A 171 9.12 -21.27 3.16
C TYR A 171 8.03 -21.61 4.18
N VAL A 172 6.81 -21.80 3.68
CA VAL A 172 5.64 -22.00 4.52
C VAL A 172 4.79 -23.14 3.97
N ILE A 173 4.33 -24.00 4.87
CA ILE A 173 3.24 -24.95 4.60
C ILE A 173 1.94 -24.35 5.13
N GLY A 174 0.95 -24.21 4.27
CA GLY A 174 -0.41 -23.85 4.67
C GLY A 174 -1.13 -25.09 5.15
N THR A 175 -1.61 -25.07 6.39
CA THR A 175 -2.44 -26.15 6.94
C THR A 175 -3.91 -25.92 6.62
N SER A 176 -4.73 -26.94 6.81
CA SER A 176 -6.20 -26.87 6.70
C SER A 176 -6.86 -26.08 7.85
N THR A 177 -6.18 -25.96 8.99
CA THR A 177 -6.71 -25.29 10.18
C THR A 177 -6.78 -23.77 10.02
N LYS A 178 -7.92 -23.18 10.40
CA LYS A 178 -8.21 -21.75 10.28
C LYS A 178 -8.68 -21.18 11.61
N VAL A 179 -8.26 -19.96 11.90
CA VAL A 179 -8.66 -19.15 13.05
C VAL A 179 -9.39 -17.92 12.55
N ASP A 180 -10.45 -17.49 13.22
CA ASP A 180 -11.19 -16.31 12.84
C ASP A 180 -10.43 -15.01 13.19
N ILE A 181 -10.23 -14.15 12.19
CA ILE A 181 -9.39 -12.92 12.28
C ILE A 181 -10.24 -11.64 12.19
N SER A 182 -11.57 -11.73 12.19
CA SER A 182 -12.46 -10.58 12.03
C SER A 182 -12.22 -9.42 13.01
N GLY A 183 -11.73 -9.69 14.22
CA GLY A 183 -11.41 -8.68 15.23
C GLY A 183 -9.99 -8.10 15.21
N VAL A 184 -9.16 -8.42 14.21
CA VAL A 184 -7.73 -8.05 14.20
C VAL A 184 -7.43 -6.99 13.15
N ASN A 185 -7.00 -5.82 13.62
CA ASN A 185 -6.62 -4.72 12.75
C ASN A 185 -5.16 -4.85 12.30
N ALA A 186 -4.93 -5.25 11.04
CA ALA A 186 -3.60 -5.41 10.47
C ALA A 186 -3.21 -4.29 9.47
N GLU A 187 -4.02 -3.25 9.32
CA GLU A 187 -3.84 -2.21 8.28
C GLU A 187 -2.56 -1.38 8.48
N LYS A 188 -2.23 -1.03 9.73
CA LYS A 188 -1.04 -0.23 10.12
C LYS A 188 0.30 -0.84 9.64
N PHE A 189 0.35 -2.16 9.43
CA PHE A 189 1.61 -2.86 9.15
C PHE A 189 1.93 -2.91 7.66
N ASP A 190 2.88 -2.09 7.22
CA ASP A 190 3.40 -2.09 5.85
C ASP A 190 4.86 -2.55 5.78
N ASP A 191 5.39 -2.75 4.57
CA ASP A 191 6.79 -3.15 4.37
C ASP A 191 7.80 -2.15 4.94
N LYS A 192 7.44 -0.87 5.00
CA LYS A 192 8.26 0.20 5.58
C LYS A 192 8.41 0.05 7.09
N TYR A 193 7.37 -0.43 7.79
CA TYR A 193 7.40 -0.67 9.23
C TYR A 193 8.47 -1.69 9.64
N PHE A 194 8.70 -2.68 8.78
CA PHE A 194 9.68 -3.76 9.00
C PHE A 194 11.02 -3.50 8.31
N ALA A 195 11.27 -2.30 7.78
CA ALA A 195 12.56 -1.95 7.23
C ALA A 195 13.62 -1.99 8.34
N LYS A 196 14.77 -2.61 8.06
CA LYS A 196 15.90 -2.56 8.98
C LYS A 196 16.51 -1.16 8.88
N GLU A 197 16.72 -0.53 10.02
CA GLU A 197 17.52 0.69 10.08
C GLU A 197 18.95 0.37 9.68
N VAL A 198 19.36 0.88 8.52
CA VAL A 198 20.75 0.78 8.07
C VAL A 198 21.50 1.93 8.71
N GLN A 199 22.30 1.64 9.74
CA GLN A 199 23.22 2.62 10.27
C GLN A 199 24.19 3.00 9.16
N LYS A 200 24.26 4.30 8.81
CA LYS A 200 25.24 4.80 7.85
C LYS A 200 26.62 4.45 8.41
N LYS A 201 27.39 3.67 7.64
CA LYS A 201 28.80 3.40 7.96
C LYS A 201 29.50 4.75 8.14
N LYS A 202 29.86 5.10 9.37
CA LYS A 202 30.81 6.18 9.62
C LYS A 202 32.14 5.74 8.99
N LYS A 203 32.84 6.62 8.27
CA LYS A 203 34.20 6.36 7.81
C LYS A 203 35.08 6.26 9.05
N LYS A 204 35.24 5.05 9.59
CA LYS A 204 36.19 4.74 10.66
C LYS A 204 37.40 4.04 10.03
N GLY A 205 38.59 4.40 10.50
CA GLY A 205 39.86 3.84 10.02
C GLY A 205 40.02 2.37 10.39
N GLU A 206 41.02 1.72 9.78
CA GLU A 206 41.24 0.27 9.73
C GLU A 206 41.31 -0.42 11.12
N GLY A 207 41.67 0.31 12.19
CA GLY A 207 41.80 -0.21 13.55
C GLY A 207 40.51 -0.42 14.35
N GLU A 208 39.44 0.34 14.08
CA GLU A 208 38.15 0.21 14.80
C GLU A 208 37.19 -0.81 14.13
N PHE A 209 37.66 -1.52 13.10
CA PHE A 209 36.85 -2.50 12.36
C PHE A 209 36.68 -3.84 13.08
N PHE A 210 37.60 -4.18 13.99
CA PHE A 210 37.63 -5.47 14.70
C PHE A 210 37.16 -5.42 16.16
N GLU A 211 37.03 -4.23 16.76
CA GLU A 211 36.24 -4.05 18.00
C GLU A 211 34.75 -4.06 17.64
N THR A 212 34.27 -5.20 17.19
CA THR A 212 32.84 -5.53 17.28
C THR A 212 32.52 -5.69 18.76
N GLU A 213 32.29 -4.56 19.40
CA GLU A 213 31.51 -4.41 20.62
C GLU A 213 30.46 -5.52 20.63
N LYS A 214 30.54 -6.35 21.66
CA LYS A 214 29.46 -7.21 22.11
C LYS A 214 28.20 -6.37 22.03
N GLN A 215 27.39 -6.61 21.00
CA GLN A 215 26.18 -5.87 20.74
C GLN A 215 25.29 -6.05 21.96
N GLU A 216 25.37 -5.09 22.89
CA GLU A 216 24.45 -4.96 23.99
C GLU A 216 23.06 -5.07 23.39
N ALA A 217 22.32 -6.04 23.90
CA ALA A 217 21.11 -6.56 23.30
C ALA A 217 20.25 -5.42 22.76
N LYS A 218 20.21 -5.26 21.43
CA LYS A 218 19.39 -4.26 20.74
C LYS A 218 18.01 -4.23 21.38
N THR A 219 17.79 -3.25 22.25
CA THR A 219 16.57 -3.16 23.04
C THR A 219 15.44 -2.87 22.04
N LEU A 220 14.48 -3.79 21.97
CA LEU A 220 13.38 -3.64 21.03
C LEU A 220 12.58 -2.39 21.42
N PRO A 221 12.24 -1.51 20.45
CA PRO A 221 11.48 -0.29 20.72
C PRO A 221 10.12 -0.66 21.34
N GLN A 222 9.71 0.10 22.34
CA GLN A 222 8.49 -0.16 23.13
C GLN A 222 7.24 -0.20 22.24
N GLU A 223 7.18 0.66 21.23
CA GLU A 223 6.09 0.71 20.24
C GLU A 223 5.80 -0.66 19.60
N LYS A 224 6.83 -1.42 19.21
CA LYS A 224 6.66 -2.75 18.60
C LYS A 224 6.08 -3.76 19.58
N LYS A 225 6.34 -3.60 20.88
CA LYS A 225 5.79 -4.47 21.93
C LYS A 225 4.31 -4.17 22.14
N ASP A 226 3.90 -2.91 22.10
CA ASP A 226 2.50 -2.52 22.30
C ASP A 226 1.65 -2.83 21.06
N ASP A 227 2.19 -2.59 19.86
CA ASP A 227 1.59 -3.06 18.61
C ASP A 227 1.37 -4.58 18.65
N GLN A 228 2.35 -5.36 19.12
CA GLN A 228 2.21 -6.81 19.26
C GLN A 228 1.08 -7.20 20.23
N LYS A 229 1.01 -6.57 21.41
CA LYS A 229 -0.04 -6.86 22.40
C LYS A 229 -1.43 -6.56 21.84
N SER A 230 -1.58 -5.47 21.10
CA SER A 230 -2.86 -5.07 20.51
C SER A 230 -3.37 -6.07 19.48
N VAL A 231 -2.48 -6.66 18.68
CA VAL A 231 -2.80 -7.69 17.68
C VAL A 231 -3.04 -9.05 18.33
N ASP A 232 -2.25 -9.41 19.34
CA ASP A 232 -2.33 -10.72 19.97
C ASP A 232 -3.52 -10.86 20.92
N ALA A 233 -3.95 -9.79 21.58
CA ALA A 233 -5.09 -9.81 22.51
C ALA A 233 -6.39 -10.38 21.89
N PRO A 234 -6.87 -9.91 20.71
CA PRO A 234 -8.03 -10.51 20.06
C PRO A 234 -7.75 -11.93 19.53
N LEU A 235 -6.55 -12.21 19.05
CA LEU A 235 -6.19 -13.54 18.54
C LEU A 235 -6.20 -14.61 19.62
N ILE A 236 -5.68 -14.31 20.81
CA ILE A 236 -5.64 -15.26 21.92
C ILE A 236 -7.07 -15.64 22.34
N LYS A 237 -7.99 -14.68 22.39
CA LYS A 237 -9.40 -14.95 22.69
C LYS A 237 -10.03 -15.90 21.66
N ALA A 238 -9.76 -15.71 20.38
CA ALA A 238 -10.24 -16.59 19.32
C ALA A 238 -9.63 -18.00 19.42
N ILE A 239 -8.35 -18.09 19.79
CA ILE A 239 -7.62 -19.36 19.94
C ILE A 239 -8.12 -20.17 21.15
N GLU A 240 -8.44 -19.50 22.26
CA GLU A 240 -8.96 -20.14 23.47
C GLU A 240 -10.39 -20.66 23.30
N GLY A 241 -11.15 -20.11 22.34
CA GLY A 241 -12.47 -20.61 21.96
C GLY A 241 -12.43 -21.96 21.22
N VAL A 242 -11.30 -22.36 20.65
CA VAL A 242 -11.14 -23.64 19.94
C VAL A 242 -10.36 -24.63 20.81
N PRO A 243 -10.92 -25.83 21.09
CA PRO A 243 -10.26 -26.81 21.94
C PRO A 243 -8.89 -27.21 21.36
N ASP A 244 -7.90 -27.37 22.25
CA ASP A 244 -6.53 -27.79 21.96
C ASP A 244 -5.69 -26.91 21.01
N LEU A 245 -6.25 -25.84 20.45
CA LEU A 245 -5.56 -25.02 19.45
C LEU A 245 -4.38 -24.24 20.06
N ARG A 246 -4.47 -23.87 21.34
CA ARG A 246 -3.37 -23.28 22.11
C ARG A 246 -2.18 -24.23 22.23
N ALA A 247 -2.43 -25.50 22.57
CA ALA A 247 -1.40 -26.52 22.66
C ALA A 247 -0.82 -26.87 21.27
N TYR A 248 -1.68 -26.92 20.26
CA TYR A 248 -1.29 -27.11 18.87
C TYR A 248 -0.33 -26.01 18.41
N LEU A 249 -0.62 -24.73 18.67
CA LEU A 249 0.26 -23.63 18.29
C LEU A 249 1.61 -23.68 19.04
N ALA A 250 1.61 -23.98 20.34
CA ALA A 250 2.81 -24.09 21.18
C ALA A 250 3.78 -25.16 20.67
N ALA A 251 3.23 -26.30 20.24
CA ALA A 251 3.98 -27.45 19.77
C ALA A 251 4.72 -27.16 18.46
N ARG A 252 5.96 -27.64 18.38
CA ARG A 252 6.83 -27.50 17.21
C ARG A 252 6.60 -28.67 16.25
N PHE A 253 6.38 -28.36 14.98
CA PHE A 253 6.35 -29.35 13.91
C PHE A 253 7.73 -29.96 13.68
N SER A 254 7.76 -31.28 13.65
CA SER A 254 8.91 -32.10 13.27
C SER A 254 8.39 -33.38 12.64
N LEU A 255 9.16 -33.95 11.72
CA LEU A 255 8.89 -35.26 11.15
C LEU A 255 9.63 -36.31 11.98
N ARG A 256 8.94 -37.38 12.36
CA ARG A 256 9.57 -38.54 13.00
C ARG A 256 9.99 -39.57 11.95
N ALA A 257 10.89 -40.48 12.32
CA ALA A 257 11.25 -41.59 11.47
C ALA A 257 9.99 -42.37 11.03
N GLY A 258 9.89 -42.67 9.74
CA GLY A 258 8.73 -43.34 9.13
C GLY A 258 7.63 -42.40 8.62
N MET A 259 7.61 -41.11 8.97
CA MET A 259 6.64 -40.16 8.43
C MET A 259 7.09 -39.61 7.06
N LYS A 260 6.32 -39.91 6.02
CA LYS A 260 6.59 -39.48 4.64
C LYS A 260 5.79 -38.22 4.29
N PRO A 261 6.42 -37.07 3.97
CA PRO A 261 5.70 -35.82 3.73
C PRO A 261 4.70 -35.82 2.57
N HIS A 262 4.89 -36.70 1.59
CA HIS A 262 3.98 -36.82 0.44
C HIS A 262 2.69 -37.56 0.77
N GLU A 263 2.65 -38.32 1.87
CA GLU A 263 1.45 -38.98 2.37
C GLU A 263 0.70 -38.11 3.41
N LEU A 264 1.35 -37.08 3.95
CA LEU A 264 0.77 -36.20 4.96
C LEU A 264 -0.16 -35.15 4.34
N VAL A 265 -1.36 -35.04 4.89
CA VAL A 265 -2.27 -33.93 4.64
C VAL A 265 -2.06 -32.88 5.73
N PHE A 266 -1.81 -31.65 5.32
CA PHE A 266 -1.54 -30.50 6.19
C PHE A 266 -2.78 -29.62 6.31
#